data_AF-A0A5N9BNW9-F1
#
_entry.id   AF-A0A5N9BNW9-F1
#
_cell.length_a   1.000
_cell.length_b   1.000
_cell.length_c   1.000
_cell.angle_alpha   90.00
_cell.angle_beta   90.00
_cell.angle_gamma   90.00
#
_symmetry.space_group_name_H-M   'P 1'
#
loop_
_entity.id
_entity.type
_entity.pdbx_description
1 polymer ?
#
loop_
_entity_poly.entity_id
_entity_poly.type
_entity_poly.pdbx_seq_one_letter_code
_entity_poly.pdbx_strand_id
1 'polypeptide(L)' 'MIRRSIYSQAWASSFRFRDFRLFWASTFFYSLGTGMEHVAVGWLVFDITGSAFIVGVAAAARMAPLFFLG' A
#
# COMPACT_ATOMS: atom_id res chain seq x y z
N MET A 1 -11.42 -40.62 18.09
CA MET A 1 -11.57 -40.26 16.66
C MET A 1 -11.33 -38.77 16.51
N ILE A 2 -10.15 -38.36 16.02
CA ILE A 2 -9.68 -36.97 15.98
C ILE A 2 -10.20 -36.31 14.70
N ARG A 3 -11.08 -35.31 14.81
CA ARG A 3 -11.62 -34.53 13.69
C ARG A 3 -10.52 -33.57 13.17
N ARG A 4 -9.73 -34.04 12.21
CA ARG A 4 -8.81 -33.22 11.41
C ARG A 4 -9.59 -32.28 10.49
N SER A 5 -9.04 -31.07 10.32
CA SER A 5 -9.29 -30.12 9.21
C SER A 5 -10.48 -29.16 9.32
N ILE A 6 -10.29 -28.04 10.06
CA ILE A 6 -11.10 -26.82 9.95
C ILE A 6 -10.25 -25.66 9.38
N TYR A 7 -9.22 -25.98 8.57
CA TYR A 7 -8.25 -24.99 8.06
C TYR A 7 -8.10 -25.03 6.54
N SER A 8 -9.20 -25.11 5.81
CA SER A 8 -9.16 -24.99 4.35
C SER A 8 -10.22 -24.00 3.90
N GLN A 9 -9.77 -22.81 3.52
CA GLN A 9 -10.50 -21.78 2.75
C GLN A 9 -11.48 -20.83 3.48
N ALA A 10 -11.29 -20.52 4.77
CA ALA A 10 -12.03 -19.42 5.41
C ALA A 10 -11.74 -18.04 4.76
N TRP A 11 -10.56 -17.86 4.15
CA TRP A 11 -10.21 -16.63 3.44
C TRP A 11 -10.94 -16.49 2.09
N ALA A 12 -11.19 -17.60 1.39
CA ALA A 12 -11.87 -17.62 0.10
C ALA A 12 -13.40 -17.54 0.23
N SER A 13 -13.95 -17.95 1.39
CA SER A 13 -15.39 -17.86 1.65
C SER A 13 -15.86 -16.40 1.83
N SER A 14 -14.98 -15.49 2.29
CA SER A 14 -15.28 -14.06 2.43
C SER A 14 -15.56 -13.37 1.10
N PHE A 15 -14.98 -13.86 -0.01
CA PHE A 15 -15.24 -13.35 -1.36
C PHE A 15 -16.63 -13.70 -1.91
N ARG A 16 -17.46 -14.47 -1.19
CA ARG A 16 -18.87 -14.69 -1.57
C ARG A 16 -19.74 -13.45 -1.35
N PHE A 17 -19.35 -12.54 -0.46
CA PHE A 17 -20.11 -11.32 -0.20
C PHE A 17 -19.72 -10.21 -1.20
N ARG A 18 -20.72 -9.64 -1.88
CA ARG A 18 -20.52 -8.60 -2.91
C ARG A 18 -19.84 -7.36 -2.34
N ASP A 19 -20.22 -6.94 -1.14
CA ASP A 19 -19.64 -5.78 -0.46
C ASP A 19 -18.18 -6.03 -0.10
N PHE A 20 -17.84 -7.25 0.35
CA PHE A 20 -16.46 -7.64 0.64
C PHE A 20 -15.59 -7.64 -0.62
N ARG A 21 -16.12 -8.11 -1.77
CA ARG A 21 -15.39 -8.05 -3.04
C ARG A 21 -15.09 -6.62 -3.49
N LEU A 22 -16.07 -5.72 -3.35
CA LEU A 22 -15.89 -4.30 -3.69
C LEU A 22 -14.88 -3.63 -2.76
N PHE A 23 -14.99 -3.87 -1.46
CA PHE A 23 -14.03 -3.38 -0.46
C PHE A 23 -12.61 -3.90 -0.71
N TRP A 24 -12.47 -5.18 -1.03
CA TRP A 24 -11.18 -5.77 -1.32
C TRP A 24 -10.56 -5.20 -2.60
N ALA A 25 -11.35 -5.08 -3.67
CA ALA A 25 -10.90 -4.48 -4.92
C ALA A 25 -10.50 -3.01 -4.71
N SER A 26 -11.31 -2.21 -4.01
CA SER A 26 -10.99 -0.81 -3.73
C SER A 26 -9.72 -0.69 -2.88
N THR A 27 -9.55 -1.55 -1.87
CA THR A 27 -8.34 -1.59 -1.03
C THR A 27 -7.10 -1.95 -1.86
N PHE A 28 -7.25 -2.90 -2.78
CA PHE A 28 -6.17 -3.29 -3.69
C PHE A 28 -5.75 -2.12 -4.59
N PHE A 29 -6.71 -1.49 -5.27
CA PHE A 29 -6.44 -0.32 -6.11
C PHE A 29 -5.90 0.87 -5.31
N TYR A 30 -6.40 1.10 -4.09
CA TYR A 30 -5.90 2.14 -3.19
C TYR A 30 -4.43 1.90 -2.83
N SER A 31 -4.09 0.66 -2.47
CA SER A 31 -2.72 0.28 -2.11
C SER A 31 -1.76 0.46 -3.28
N LEU A 32 -2.19 0.03 -4.49
CA LEU A 32 -1.43 0.23 -5.71
C LEU A 32 -1.25 1.71 -6.06
N GLY A 33 -2.33 2.50 -5.99
CA GLY A 33 -2.28 3.94 -6.27
C GLY A 33 -1.35 4.66 -5.31
N THR A 34 -1.43 4.34 -4.02
CA THR A 34 -0.55 4.89 -2.99
C THR A 34 0.91 4.51 -3.27
N GLY A 35 1.19 3.25 -3.62
CA GLY A 35 2.54 2.83 -3.99
C GLY A 35 3.07 3.56 -5.23
N MET A 36 2.23 3.71 -6.26
CA MET A 36 2.58 4.46 -7.47
C MET A 36 2.85 5.93 -7.18
N GLU A 37 2.07 6.57 -6.30
CA GLU A 37 2.30 7.96 -5.89
C GLU A 37 3.69 8.12 -5.26
N HIS A 38 4.08 7.21 -4.37
CA HIS A 38 5.42 7.24 -3.76
C HIS A 38 6.54 7.18 -4.80
N VAL A 39 6.40 6.28 -5.78
CA VAL A 39 7.37 6.10 -6.88
C VAL A 39 7.36 7.32 -7.82
N ALA A 40 6.19 7.79 -8.22
CA ALA A 40 6.03 8.91 -9.14
C ALA A 40 6.65 10.20 -8.61
N VAL A 41 6.40 10.53 -7.33
CA VAL A 41 7.01 11.72 -6.73
C VAL A 41 8.52 11.52 -6.54
N GLY A 42 8.99 10.30 -6.26
CA GLY A 42 10.43 9.99 -6.24
C GLY A 42 11.11 10.25 -7.59
N TRP A 43 10.49 9.78 -8.68
CA TRP A 43 10.94 10.04 -10.04
C TRP A 43 10.88 11.52 -10.42
N LEU A 44 9.82 12.23 -10.04
CA LEU A 44 9.69 13.67 -10.30
C LEU A 44 10.82 14.47 -9.64
N VAL A 45 11.14 14.15 -8.38
CA VAL A 45 12.25 14.79 -7.67
C VAL A 45 13.58 14.47 -8.36
N PHE A 46 13.76 13.23 -8.81
CA PHE A 46 14.94 12.86 -9.58
C PHE A 46 15.06 13.63 -10.90
N ASP A 47 13.96 13.77 -11.64
CA ASP A 47 13.91 14.46 -12.94
C ASP A 47 14.25 15.94 -12.81
N ILE A 48 13.67 16.62 -11.81
CA ILE A 48 13.90 18.05 -11.57
C ILE A 48 15.32 18.30 -11.04
N THR A 49 15.89 17.36 -10.28
CA THR A 49 17.14 17.60 -9.54
C THR A 49 18.37 16.91 -10.11
N GLY A 50 18.19 15.88 -10.95
CA GLY A 50 19.24 15.05 -11.52
C GLY A 50 20.05 14.21 -10.52
N SER A 51 19.69 14.20 -9.23
CA SER A 51 20.47 13.56 -8.16
C SER A 51 19.62 12.65 -7.29
N ALA A 52 20.05 11.39 -7.16
CA ALA A 52 19.41 10.39 -6.31
C ALA A 52 19.47 10.74 -4.81
N PHE A 53 20.42 11.57 -4.39
CA PHE A 53 20.53 12.01 -2.99
C PHE A 53 19.31 12.85 -2.57
N ILE A 54 18.83 13.74 -3.45
CA ILE A 54 17.70 14.63 -3.15
C ILE A 54 16.37 13.86 -3.14
N VAL A 55 16.27 12.75 -3.87
CA VAL A 55 15.13 11.82 -3.75
C VAL A 55 15.03 11.25 -2.33
N GLY A 56 16.17 10.85 -1.74
CA GLY A 56 16.23 10.37 -0.37
C GLY A 56 15.86 11.44 0.65
N VAL A 57 16.35 12.67 0.46
CA VAL A 57 16.00 13.81 1.32
C VAL A 57 14.51 14.17 1.20
N ALA A 58 13.94 14.17 0.00
CA ALA A 58 12.52 14.43 -0.22
C ALA A 58 11.64 13.34 0.40
N ALA A 59 12.05 12.07 0.33
CA ALA A 59 11.38 10.98 1.02
C ALA A 59 11.43 11.15 2.55
N ALA A 60 12.58 11.54 3.11
CA ALA A 60 12.71 11.84 4.53
C ALA A 60 11.86 13.06 4.95
N ALA A 61 11.80 14.11 4.12
CA ALA A 61 10.98 15.28 4.37
C ALA A 61 9.48 14.96 4.40
N ARG A 62 9.00 13.98 3.60
CA ARG A 62 7.61 13.51 3.67
C ARG A 62 7.26 12.82 4.98
N MET A 63 8.23 12.25 5.69
CA MET A 63 8.00 11.67 7.02
C MET A 63 7.99 12.73 8.14
N ALA A 64 8.50 13.94 7.89
CA ALA A 64 8.54 14.99 8.91
C ALA A 64 7.15 15.33 9.48
N PRO A 65 6.08 15.55 8.69
CA PRO A 65 4.76 15.84 9.22
C PRO A 65 4.21 14.72 10.12
N LEU A 66 4.44 13.46 9.77
CA LEU A 66 4.04 12.31 10.59
C LEU A 66 4.75 12.29 11.95
N PHE A 67 6.00 12.77 12.00
CA PHE A 67 6.78 12.82 13.23
C PHE A 67 6.42 14.03 14.12
N PHE A 68 6.06 15.17 13.50
CA PHE A 68 5.77 16.41 14.22
C PHE A 68 4.28 16.63 14.54
N LEU A 69 3.37 16.07 13.76
CA LEU A 69 1.92 16.19 13.93
C LEU A 69 1.25 14.89 14.41
N GLY A 70 2.05 13.85 14.64
CA GLY A 70 1.63 12.55 15.19
C GLY A 70 1.64 12.49 16.71
#